data_AF-A0A6M3J3H2-F1
#
_entry.id   AF-A0A6M3J3H2-F1
#
_cell.length_a   1.000
_cell.length_b   1.000
_cell.length_c   1.000
_cell.angle_alpha   90.00
_cell.angle_beta   90.00
_cell.angle_gamma   90.00
#
_symmetry.space_group_name_H-M   'P 1'
#
loop_
_entity.id
_entity.type
_entity.pdbx_description
1 polymer ?
#
loop_
_entity_poly.entity_id
_entity_poly.type
_entity_poly.pdbx_seq_one_letter_code
_entity_poly.pdbx_strand_id
1 'polypeptide(L)'
;MKRLSVHGSRTLKDERVKILLIEEIETYGITEIVTHAEPGGVCEVARKLCKERAIPLKLHFLNFKYLRGAFEHRSKEVLKDAERALFIHDGKSKGCSNELILAKKMNVPYTYHRLKPDRHKKSVGFDIDKAWGADIDGPELPDVPSEIEKAFN
;
A
#
# COMPACT_ATOMS: atom_id res chain seq x y z
N MET A 1 -3.38 -18.76 -9.15
CA MET A 1 -3.00 -17.98 -7.95
C MET A 1 -2.70 -16.58 -8.42
N LYS A 2 -3.51 -15.60 -8.01
CA LYS A 2 -3.43 -14.23 -8.54
C LYS A 2 -2.20 -13.53 -7.96
N ARG A 3 -1.27 -13.17 -8.83
CA ARG A 3 0.04 -12.58 -8.47
C ARG A 3 0.10 -11.11 -8.83
N LEU A 4 0.47 -10.27 -7.85
CA LEU A 4 0.68 -8.84 -8.03
C LEU A 4 2.17 -8.53 -8.00
N SER A 5 2.69 -7.92 -9.06
CA SER A 5 4.02 -7.34 -9.03
C SER A 5 4.01 -5.94 -8.45
N VAL A 6 4.89 -5.65 -7.48
CA VAL A 6 4.96 -4.34 -6.82
C VAL A 6 6.25 -3.62 -7.16
N HIS A 7 6.12 -2.41 -7.68
CA HIS A 7 7.19 -1.53 -8.13
C HIS A 7 7.01 -0.13 -7.54
N GLY A 8 8.10 0.57 -7.27
CA GLY A 8 7.96 1.95 -6.82
C GLY A 8 9.22 2.65 -6.38
N SER A 9 9.05 3.91 -5.99
CA SER A 9 10.15 4.78 -5.59
C SER A 9 10.73 4.41 -4.22
N ARG A 10 12.06 4.46 -4.10
CA ARG A 10 12.78 4.21 -2.84
C ARG A 10 12.50 5.26 -1.74
N THR A 11 12.00 6.41 -2.16
CA THR A 11 11.67 7.56 -1.31
C THR A 11 10.31 7.43 -0.62
N LEU A 12 9.44 6.53 -1.09
CA LEU A 12 8.09 6.33 -0.57
C LEU A 12 8.06 5.10 0.35
N LYS A 13 7.81 5.32 1.64
CA LYS A 13 7.82 4.27 2.67
C LYS A 13 6.82 4.49 3.80
N ASP A 14 5.98 5.50 3.64
CA ASP A 14 4.97 5.88 4.62
C ASP A 14 3.72 5.01 4.50
N GLU A 15 2.81 5.17 5.45
CA GLU A 15 1.58 4.39 5.59
C GLU A 15 0.68 4.42 4.36
N ARG A 16 0.70 5.49 3.55
CA ARG A 16 -0.12 5.57 2.32
C ARG A 16 0.26 4.49 1.32
N VAL A 17 1.54 4.12 1.27
CA VAL A 17 2.00 3.01 0.42
C VAL A 17 1.35 1.69 0.84
N LYS A 18 1.24 1.45 2.16
CA LYS A 18 0.62 0.25 2.70
C LYS A 18 -0.88 0.22 2.42
N ILE A 19 -1.57 1.36 2.53
CA ILE A 19 -3.00 1.49 2.21
C ILE A 19 -3.25 1.12 0.74
N LEU A 20 -2.50 1.71 -0.19
CA LEU A 20 -2.64 1.42 -1.63
C LEU A 20 -2.36 -0.06 -1.96
N LEU A 21 -1.39 -0.68 -1.27
CA LEU A 21 -1.12 -2.11 -1.44
C LEU A 21 -2.31 -2.96 -1.00
N ILE A 22 -2.90 -2.65 0.16
CA ILE A 22 -4.05 -3.39 0.69
C ILE A 22 -5.26 -3.24 -0.23
N GLU A 23 -5.55 -2.01 -0.66
CA GLU A 23 -6.65 -1.71 -1.58
C GLU A 23 -6.53 -2.52 -2.89
N GLU A 24 -5.34 -2.55 -3.49
CA GLU A 24 -5.09 -3.32 -4.71
C GLU A 24 -5.23 -4.83 -4.48
N ILE A 25 -4.73 -5.33 -3.33
CA ILE A 25 -4.84 -6.75 -2.97
C ILE A 25 -6.31 -7.17 -2.83
N GLU A 26 -7.10 -6.38 -2.09
CA GLU A 26 -8.51 -6.67 -1.81
C GLU A 26 -9.36 -6.53 -3.08
N THR A 27 -9.17 -5.46 -3.85
CA THR A 27 -9.92 -5.20 -5.09
C THR A 27 -9.79 -6.32 -6.11
N TYR A 28 -8.58 -6.88 -6.27
CA TYR A 28 -8.32 -7.89 -7.31
C TYR A 28 -8.26 -9.33 -6.77
N GLY A 29 -8.36 -9.52 -5.45
CA GLY A 29 -8.24 -10.82 -4.80
C GLY A 29 -6.85 -11.42 -4.96
N ILE A 30 -5.81 -10.61 -4.75
CA ILE A 30 -4.41 -11.02 -4.89
C ILE A 30 -4.04 -12.00 -3.76
N THR A 31 -3.37 -13.08 -4.14
CA THR A 31 -2.96 -14.16 -3.22
C THR A 31 -1.45 -14.25 -3.02
N GLU A 32 -0.66 -13.55 -3.85
CA GLU A 32 0.81 -13.52 -3.75
C GLU A 32 1.35 -12.19 -4.26
N ILE A 33 2.40 -11.69 -3.59
CA ILE A 33 3.16 -10.51 -4.01
C ILE A 33 4.48 -10.97 -4.61
N VAL A 34 4.81 -10.43 -5.78
CA VAL A 34 6.10 -10.59 -6.44
C VAL A 34 6.81 -9.24 -6.47
N THR A 35 8.04 -9.14 -5.95
CA THR A 35 8.76 -7.86 -5.95
C THR A 35 10.27 -8.04 -5.99
N HIS A 36 10.98 -6.92 -6.05
CA HIS A 36 12.43 -6.86 -6.05
C HIS A 36 12.98 -7.09 -4.64
N ALA A 37 14.08 -7.85 -4.53
CA ALA A 37 14.70 -8.12 -3.24
C ALA A 37 15.45 -6.90 -2.66
N GLU A 38 16.25 -6.22 -3.49
CA GLU A 38 17.24 -5.23 -3.04
C GLU A 38 16.68 -3.82 -2.76
N PRO A 39 15.77 -3.26 -3.58
CA PRO A 39 15.31 -1.89 -3.37
C PRO A 39 14.55 -1.71 -2.05
N GLY A 40 14.82 -0.59 -1.38
CA GLY A 40 14.02 -0.06 -0.28
C GLY A 40 12.76 0.67 -0.77
N GLY A 41 12.05 1.34 0.14
CA GLY A 41 10.86 2.14 -0.18
C GLY A 41 9.64 1.27 -0.43
N VAL A 42 8.95 1.45 -1.57
CA VAL A 42 7.70 0.73 -1.86
C VAL A 42 7.86 -0.79 -1.80
N CYS A 43 8.92 -1.33 -2.38
CA CYS A 43 9.18 -2.77 -2.34
C CYS A 43 9.44 -3.26 -0.91
N GLU A 44 10.07 -2.45 -0.06
CA GLU A 44 10.27 -2.79 1.35
C GLU A 44 8.95 -2.79 2.13
N VAL A 45 8.07 -1.82 1.88
CA VAL A 45 6.73 -1.80 2.49
C VAL A 45 5.94 -3.04 2.08
N ALA A 46 5.99 -3.45 0.81
CA ALA A 46 5.35 -4.67 0.35
C ALA A 46 5.89 -5.93 1.06
N ARG A 47 7.23 -6.05 1.22
CA ARG A 47 7.84 -7.17 1.95
C ARG A 47 7.39 -7.21 3.41
N LYS A 48 7.31 -6.04 4.08
CA LYS A 48 6.81 -5.94 5.46
C LYS A 48 5.34 -6.33 5.55
N LEU A 49 4.51 -5.83 4.65
CA LEU A 49 3.08 -6.16 4.60
C LEU A 49 2.86 -7.67 4.43
N CYS A 50 3.64 -8.32 3.56
CA CYS A 50 3.56 -9.77 3.37
C CYS A 50 3.85 -10.54 4.66
N LYS A 51 4.89 -10.11 5.40
CA LYS A 51 5.22 -10.69 6.70
C LYS A 51 4.11 -10.46 7.73
N GLU A 52 3.52 -9.26 7.76
CA GLU A 52 2.46 -8.89 8.71
C GLU A 52 1.14 -9.63 8.46
N ARG A 53 0.77 -9.86 7.19
CA ARG A 53 -0.52 -10.47 6.80
C ARG A 53 -0.41 -11.94 6.35
N ALA A 54 0.76 -12.57 6.52
CA ALA A 54 1.04 -13.93 6.04
C ALA A 54 0.72 -14.13 4.54
N ILE A 55 0.98 -13.12 3.72
CA ILE A 55 0.80 -13.21 2.26
C ILE A 55 2.07 -13.82 1.65
N PRO A 56 1.96 -14.86 0.80
CA PRO A 56 3.08 -15.37 0.04
C PRO A 56 3.86 -14.27 -0.69
N LEU A 57 5.19 -14.32 -0.57
CA LEU A 57 6.12 -13.34 -1.11
C LEU A 57 7.17 -14.03 -1.96
N LYS A 58 7.25 -13.65 -3.24
CA LYS A 58 8.32 -14.08 -4.15
C LYS A 58 9.26 -12.92 -4.46
N LEU A 59 10.56 -13.15 -4.26
CA LEU A 59 11.60 -12.15 -4.47
C LEU A 59 12.47 -12.49 -5.67
N HIS A 60 12.61 -11.53 -6.58
CA HIS A 60 13.58 -11.61 -7.67
C HIS A 60 14.82 -10.81 -7.31
N PHE A 61 15.97 -11.46 -7.35
CA PHE A 61 17.28 -10.89 -7.08
C PHE A 61 17.98 -10.47 -8.37
N LEU A 62 18.88 -9.51 -8.27
CA LEU A 62 19.77 -9.12 -9.34
C LEU A 62 20.69 -10.30 -9.70
N ASN A 63 20.73 -10.59 -10.99
CA ASN A 63 21.67 -11.55 -11.54
C ASN A 63 22.76 -10.79 -12.29
N PHE A 64 23.94 -10.68 -11.66
CA PHE A 64 25.08 -9.94 -12.21
C PHE A 64 25.71 -10.58 -13.46
N LYS A 65 25.28 -11.79 -13.87
CA LYS A 65 25.64 -12.33 -15.20
C LYS A 65 25.23 -11.40 -16.34
N TYR A 66 24.18 -10.58 -16.15
CA TYR A 66 23.70 -9.63 -17.16
C TYR A 66 24.38 -8.26 -17.09
N LEU A 67 25.39 -8.06 -16.22
CA LEU A 67 26.16 -6.82 -16.06
C LEU A 67 25.27 -5.57 -16.04
N ARG A 68 25.42 -4.67 -17.02
CA ARG A 68 24.66 -3.41 -17.15
C ARG A 68 23.16 -3.62 -17.33
N GLY A 69 22.73 -4.79 -17.83
CA GLY A 69 21.32 -5.16 -18.05
C GLY A 69 20.63 -5.83 -16.87
N ALA A 70 21.33 -6.07 -15.75
CA ALA A 70 20.80 -6.85 -14.62
C ALA A 70 19.49 -6.29 -14.04
N PHE A 71 19.36 -4.96 -13.97
CA PHE A 71 18.15 -4.31 -13.45
C PHE A 71 16.96 -4.52 -14.36
N GLU A 72 17.11 -4.25 -15.66
CA GLU A 72 16.05 -4.44 -16.65
C GLU A 72 15.63 -5.91 -16.73
N HIS A 73 16.60 -6.83 -16.72
CA HIS A 73 16.32 -8.26 -16.74
C HIS A 73 15.48 -8.67 -15.53
N ARG A 74 15.89 -8.28 -14.32
CA ARG A 74 15.14 -8.57 -13.10
C ARG A 74 13.73 -7.98 -13.13
N SER A 75 13.57 -6.73 -13.57
CA SER A 75 12.25 -6.10 -13.67
C SER A 75 11.34 -6.82 -14.67
N LYS A 76 11.88 -7.33 -15.78
CA LYS A 76 11.12 -8.18 -16.72
C LYS A 76 10.67 -9.48 -16.07
N GLU A 77 11.55 -10.15 -15.32
CA GLU A 77 11.19 -11.40 -14.65
C GLU A 77 10.10 -11.19 -13.58
N VAL A 78 10.17 -10.10 -12.82
CA VAL A 78 9.10 -9.71 -11.88
C VAL A 78 7.77 -9.47 -12.60
N LEU A 79 7.79 -8.77 -13.74
CA LEU A 79 6.59 -8.46 -14.52
C LEU A 79 5.98 -9.70 -15.20
N LYS A 80 6.80 -10.63 -15.72
CA LYS A 80 6.33 -11.89 -16.32
C LYS A 80 5.68 -12.82 -15.31
N ASP A 81 6.15 -12.76 -14.07
CA ASP A 81 5.72 -13.65 -12.99
C ASP A 81 4.45 -13.16 -12.28
N ALA A 82 3.88 -12.04 -12.72
CA ALA A 82 2.64 -11.48 -12.18
C ALA A 82 1.56 -11.35 -13.26
N GLU A 83 0.31 -11.42 -12.84
CA GLU A 83 -0.86 -11.18 -13.71
C GLU A 83 -1.18 -9.69 -13.82
N ARG A 84 -0.69 -8.91 -12.84
CA ARG A 84 -0.92 -7.47 -12.71
C ARG A 84 0.28 -6.79 -12.08
N ALA A 85 0.45 -5.49 -12.32
CA ALA A 85 1.44 -4.66 -11.65
C ALA A 85 0.81 -3.49 -10.88
N LEU A 86 1.42 -3.14 -9.74
CA LEU A 86 1.15 -1.90 -9.00
C LEU A 86 2.41 -1.03 -9.01
N PHE A 87 2.27 0.20 -9.49
CA PHE A 87 3.32 1.20 -9.52
C PHE A 87 3.01 2.35 -8.57
N ILE A 88 3.86 2.57 -7.56
CA ILE A 88 3.74 3.70 -6.65
C ILE A 88 4.96 4.61 -6.82
N HIS A 89 4.76 5.76 -7.45
CA HIS A 89 5.83 6.60 -7.98
C HIS A 89 5.88 7.99 -7.35
N ASP A 90 7.08 8.47 -7.05
CA ASP A 90 7.31 9.84 -6.53
C ASP A 90 7.34 10.94 -7.60
N GLY A 91 7.21 10.54 -8.88
CA GLY A 91 7.34 11.45 -10.02
C GLY A 91 8.77 11.78 -10.41
N LYS A 92 9.79 11.19 -9.76
CA LYS A 92 11.21 11.44 -10.05
C LYS A 92 12.03 10.17 -10.30
N SER A 93 11.61 9.03 -9.77
CA SER A 93 12.34 7.77 -9.88
C SER A 93 12.46 7.27 -11.33
N LYS A 94 13.68 7.35 -11.87
CA LYS A 94 14.02 6.79 -13.20
C LYS A 94 13.81 5.28 -13.25
N GLY A 95 14.13 4.56 -12.18
CA GLY A 95 13.95 3.11 -12.09
C GLY A 95 12.49 2.71 -12.26
N CYS A 96 11.60 3.30 -11.45
CA CYS A 96 10.16 3.03 -11.53
C CYS A 96 9.56 3.47 -12.88
N SER A 97 10.06 4.58 -13.45
CA SER A 97 9.64 5.04 -14.78
C SER A 97 10.01 4.03 -15.88
N ASN A 98 11.21 3.45 -15.82
CA ASN A 98 11.64 2.41 -16.75
C ASN A 98 10.82 1.12 -16.59
N GLU A 99 10.53 0.72 -15.36
CA GLU A 99 9.68 -0.44 -15.05
C GLU A 99 8.26 -0.26 -15.60
N LEU A 100 7.68 0.94 -15.47
CA LEU A 100 6.37 1.26 -16.04
C LEU A 100 6.39 1.20 -17.57
N ILE A 101 7.45 1.69 -18.22
CA ILE A 101 7.61 1.59 -19.68
C ILE A 101 7.71 0.11 -20.10
N LEU A 102 8.42 -0.72 -19.33
CA LEU A 102 8.51 -2.16 -19.60
C LEU A 102 7.15 -2.84 -19.47
N ALA A 103 6.38 -2.56 -18.41
CA ALA A 103 5.04 -3.12 -18.24
C ALA A 103 4.11 -2.77 -19.40
N LYS A 104 4.14 -1.51 -19.87
CA LYS A 104 3.40 -1.07 -21.06
C LYS A 104 3.81 -1.86 -22.31
N LYS A 105 5.11 -2.03 -22.54
CA LYS A 105 5.63 -2.81 -23.69
C LYS A 105 5.25 -4.28 -23.62
N MET A 106 5.17 -4.84 -22.41
CA MET A 106 4.81 -6.24 -22.16
C MET A 106 3.29 -6.46 -22.09
N ASN A 107 2.49 -5.40 -22.21
CA ASN A 107 1.02 -5.43 -22.09
C ASN A 107 0.53 -6.04 -20.77
N VAL A 108 1.27 -5.80 -19.67
CA VAL A 108 0.87 -6.25 -18.33
C VAL A 108 -0.17 -5.27 -17.78
N PRO A 109 -1.36 -5.72 -17.36
CA PRO A 109 -2.34 -4.86 -16.69
C PRO A 109 -1.74 -4.20 -15.45
N TYR A 110 -1.98 -2.91 -15.23
CA TYR A 110 -1.40 -2.22 -14.08
C TYR A 110 -2.26 -1.11 -13.51
N THR A 111 -2.04 -0.84 -12.23
CA THR A 111 -2.50 0.36 -11.53
C THR A 111 -1.30 1.26 -11.25
N TYR A 112 -1.45 2.58 -11.45
CA TYR A 112 -0.39 3.56 -11.22
C TYR A 112 -0.86 4.65 -10.27
N HIS A 113 -0.12 4.84 -9.17
CA HIS A 113 -0.33 5.93 -8.23
C HIS A 113 0.90 6.83 -8.19
N ARG A 114 0.66 8.14 -8.20
CA ARG A 114 1.69 9.15 -7.98
C ARG A 114 1.53 9.75 -6.59
N LEU A 115 2.54 9.62 -5.75
CA LEU A 115 2.58 10.23 -4.41
C LEU A 115 3.71 11.23 -4.31
N LYS A 116 3.51 12.32 -3.56
CA LYS A 116 4.64 13.18 -3.17
C LYS A 116 5.28 12.58 -1.92
N PRO A 117 6.62 12.53 -1.81
CA PRO A 117 7.29 12.13 -0.58
C PRO A 117 6.82 13.02 0.58
N ASP A 118 6.45 12.40 1.69
CA ASP A 118 6.06 13.10 2.90
C ASP A 118 7.24 13.13 3.90
N ARG A 119 7.26 14.14 4.76
CA ARG A 119 8.18 14.19 5.92
C ARG A 119 7.74 13.21 7.01
N HIS A 120 6.44 12.98 7.14
CA HIS A 120 5.87 12.13 8.18
C HIS A 120 5.72 10.69 7.68
N LYS A 121 6.16 9.72 8.52
CA LYS A 121 6.15 8.29 8.17
C LYS A 121 4.86 7.56 8.56
N LYS A 122 4.10 8.14 9.49
CA LYS A 122 2.83 7.63 10.02
C LYS A 122 1.82 8.75 9.93
N SER A 123 0.52 8.40 9.86
CA SER A 123 -0.53 9.37 10.15
C SER A 123 -0.20 10.03 11.49
N VAL A 124 0.12 11.33 11.45
CA VAL A 124 0.07 12.14 12.66
C VAL A 124 -1.42 12.31 12.92
N GLY A 125 -1.90 11.83 14.07
CA GLY A 125 -3.28 12.10 14.46
C GLY A 125 -3.56 13.59 14.31
N PHE A 126 -4.77 13.94 13.87
CA PHE A 126 -5.19 15.33 13.95
C PHE A 126 -5.06 15.75 15.42
N ASP A 127 -4.52 16.94 15.68
CA ASP A 127 -4.69 17.56 16.99
C ASP A 127 -6.19 17.81 17.15
N ILE A 128 -6.86 16.87 17.83
CA ILE A 128 -8.25 17.00 18.22
C ILE A 128 -8.25 17.96 19.41
N ASP A 129 -8.25 19.26 19.14
CA ASP A 129 -8.31 20.31 20.17
C ASP A 129 -9.66 20.32 20.91
N LYS A 130 -10.68 19.64 20.36
CA LYS A 130 -12.02 19.53 20.95
C LYS A 130 -12.44 18.08 21.11
N ALA A 131 -12.82 17.69 22.32
CA ALA A 131 -13.44 16.40 22.59
C ALA A 131 -14.58 16.11 21.61
N TRP A 132 -14.63 14.88 21.10
CA TRP A 132 -15.70 14.41 20.22
C TRP A 132 -17.04 14.58 20.96
N GLY A 133 -17.91 15.46 20.45
CA GLY A 133 -19.19 15.79 21.09
C GLY A 133 -19.24 17.09 21.89
N ALA A 134 -18.18 17.92 21.91
CA ALA A 134 -18.17 19.19 22.65
C ALA A 134 -19.19 20.24 22.14
N ASP A 135 -19.71 20.07 20.93
CA ASP A 135 -20.68 20.96 20.30
C ASP A 135 -22.05 20.26 20.07
N ILE A 136 -22.29 19.10 20.69
CA ILE A 136 -23.58 18.40 20.64
C ILE A 136 -24.29 18.68 21.95
N ASP A 137 -25.23 19.61 21.95
CA ASP A 137 -26.26 19.68 22.99
C ASP A 137 -26.93 18.31 23.02
N GLY A 138 -26.70 17.55 24.10
CA GLY A 138 -27.27 16.23 24.25
C GLY A 138 -28.78 16.29 24.02
N PRO A 139 -29.40 15.28 23.39
CA PRO A 139 -30.84 15.29 23.20
C PRO A 139 -31.50 15.51 24.56
N GLU A 140 -32.38 16.53 24.66
CA GLU A 140 -33.23 16.72 25.84
C GLU A 140 -33.94 15.39 26.10
N LEU A 141 -33.49 14.69 27.15
CA LEU A 141 -34.16 13.49 27.60
C LEU A 141 -35.51 13.93 28.16
N PRO A 142 -36.63 13.38 27.69
CA PRO A 142 -37.93 13.72 28.25
C PRO A 142 -37.96 13.29 29.73
N ASP A 143 -38.49 14.17 30.60
CA ASP A 143 -38.71 13.86 32.00
C ASP A 143 -39.51 12.56 32.12
N VAL A 144 -38.87 11.52 32.66
CA VAL A 144 -39.53 10.25 32.93
C VAL A 144 -40.49 10.46 34.11
N PRO A 145 -41.79 10.13 33.97
CA PRO A 145 -42.72 10.21 35.08
C PRO A 145 -42.25 9.35 36.26
N SER A 146 -42.32 9.91 37.49
CA SER A 146 -41.87 9.29 38.76
C SER A 146 -42.42 7.89 39.06
N GLU A 147 -43.39 7.41 38.28
CA GLU A 147 -43.98 6.08 38.41
C GLU A 147 -43.01 4.96 37.95
N ILE A 148 -42.00 5.28 37.12
CA ILE A 148 -41.02 4.30 36.63
C ILE A 148 -39.92 3.99 37.68
N GLU A 149 -39.60 4.91 38.60
CA GLU A 149 -38.61 4.67 39.66
C GLU A 149 -39.03 3.59 40.68
N LYS A 150 -40.34 3.32 40.82
CA LYS A 150 -40.85 2.29 41.73
C LYS A 150 -40.78 0.87 41.18
N ALA A 151 -40.40 0.69 39.91
CA ALA A 151 -40.24 -0.62 39.30
C ALA A 151 -38.84 -1.24 39.51
N PHE A 152 -37.91 -0.49 40.10
CA PHE A 152 -36.50 -0.90 40.25
C PHE A 152 -35.96 -0.79 41.69
N ASN A 153 -36.83 -0.66 42.71
CA ASN A 153 -36.49 -0.84 44.12
C ASN A 153 -37.32 -1.95 44.77
#